data_AF-X1B4M2-F1
#
_entry.id   AF-X1B4M2-F1
#
_cell.length_a   1.000
_cell.length_b   1.000
_cell.length_c   1.000
_cell.angle_alpha   90.00
_cell.angle_beta   90.00
_cell.angle_gamma   90.00
#
_symmetry.space_group_name_H-M   'P 1'
#
loop_
_entity.id
_entity.type
_entity.pdbx_description
1 polymer ?
#
loop_
_entity_poly.entity_id
_entity_poly.type
_entity_poly.pdbx_seq_one_letter_code
_entity_poly.pdbx_strand_id
1 'polypeptide(L)'
;CLAKELEKKEVKDYDIKINIFNPGMIKTNLYKALPVEGWKDEETLSRESSLVLKYVGTDIEASCSKVIPYVLPPCKKSGKSFRGFSIKKMISGFKKLRKEMQKMEENKT
;
A
#
# COMPACT_ATOMS: atom_id res chain seq x y z
N CYS A 1 -3.18 -17.42 17.77
CA CYS A 1 -3.31 -16.51 16.60
C CYS A 1 -4.68 -15.88 16.72
N LEU A 2 -4.79 -14.58 16.41
CA LEU A 2 -6.00 -13.81 16.68
C LEU A 2 -7.28 -14.50 16.15
N ALA A 3 -7.22 -15.11 14.97
CA ALA A 3 -8.32 -15.89 14.41
C ALA A 3 -8.79 -17.04 15.33
N LYS A 4 -7.86 -17.84 15.87
CA LYS A 4 -8.16 -18.94 16.81
C LYS A 4 -8.63 -18.45 18.19
N GLU A 5 -8.22 -17.25 18.59
CA GLU A 5 -8.67 -16.63 19.85
C GLU A 5 -10.11 -16.12 19.75
N LEU A 6 -10.51 -15.62 18.57
CA LEU A 6 -11.89 -15.19 18.27
C LEU A 6 -12.87 -16.36 18.10
N GLU A 7 -12.37 -17.59 17.90
CA GLU A 7 -13.20 -18.80 17.80
C GLU A 7 -13.62 -19.37 19.16
N LYS A 8 -13.00 -18.91 20.26
CA LYS A 8 -13.32 -19.34 21.63
C LYS A 8 -14.75 -18.95 22.00
N LYS A 9 -15.46 -19.84 22.71
CA LYS A 9 -16.87 -19.63 23.14
C LYS A 9 -17.06 -18.31 23.90
N GLU A 10 -16.13 -17.97 24.79
CA GLU A 10 -16.15 -16.73 25.59
C GLU A 10 -16.10 -15.45 24.74
N VAL A 11 -15.56 -15.55 23.52
CA VAL A 11 -15.37 -14.42 22.59
C VAL A 11 -16.45 -14.38 21.51
N LYS A 12 -17.05 -15.53 21.18
CA LYS A 12 -18.17 -15.65 20.24
C LYS A 12 -19.41 -14.85 20.64
N ASP A 13 -19.60 -14.62 21.93
CA ASP A 13 -20.71 -13.82 22.46
C ASP A 13 -20.53 -12.31 22.23
N TYR A 14 -19.33 -11.88 21.81
CA TYR A 14 -19.04 -10.50 21.41
C TYR A 14 -19.13 -10.35 19.88
N ASP A 15 -19.85 -9.32 19.40
CA ASP A 15 -19.91 -8.94 17.97
C ASP A 15 -18.61 -8.22 17.54
N ILE A 16 -17.48 -8.94 17.57
CA ILE A 16 -16.17 -8.41 17.19
C ILE A 16 -16.04 -8.45 15.66
N LYS A 17 -16.03 -7.28 15.03
CA LYS A 17 -15.84 -7.12 13.58
C LYS A 17 -14.45 -6.61 13.26
N ILE A 18 -13.66 -7.43 12.56
CA ILE A 18 -12.34 -7.04 12.05
C ILE A 18 -12.50 -6.38 10.68
N ASN A 19 -12.03 -5.15 10.54
CA ASN A 19 -11.85 -4.50 9.25
C ASN A 19 -10.41 -4.69 8.78
N ILE A 20 -10.24 -5.03 7.50
CA ILE A 20 -8.91 -5.16 6.89
C ILE A 20 -8.66 -3.91 6.04
N PHE A 21 -7.61 -3.17 6.37
CA PHE A 21 -7.16 -2.02 5.61
C PHE A 21 -5.93 -2.41 4.79
N ASN A 22 -6.05 -2.28 3.46
CA ASN A 22 -4.92 -2.43 2.55
C ASN A 22 -4.46 -1.05 2.07
N PRO A 23 -3.32 -0.55 2.55
CA PRO A 23 -2.90 0.80 2.27
C PRO A 23 -2.06 0.91 0.98
N GLY A 24 -1.78 -0.19 0.27
CA GLY A 24 -1.00 -0.17 -0.96
C GLY A 24 0.49 0.13 -0.74
N MET A 25 1.12 0.85 -1.66
CA MET A 25 2.57 1.12 -1.61
C MET A 25 2.85 2.36 -0.76
N ILE A 26 3.50 2.18 0.40
CA ILE A 26 3.85 3.29 1.28
C ILE A 26 5.35 3.24 1.58
N LYS A 27 5.94 4.41 1.74
CA LYS A 27 7.30 4.54 2.26
C LYS A 27 7.30 4.18 3.75
N THR A 28 7.89 3.04 4.09
CA THR A 28 8.04 2.56 5.46
C THR A 28 9.51 2.24 5.74
N ASN A 29 9.86 1.92 6.98
CA ASN A 29 11.21 1.45 7.31
C ASN A 29 11.55 0.08 6.67
N LEU A 30 10.53 -0.68 6.23
CA LEU A 30 10.69 -1.93 5.47
C LEU A 30 10.99 -1.69 3.99
N TYR A 31 11.00 -0.43 3.54
CA TYR A 31 11.27 -0.06 2.15
C TYR A 31 12.74 -0.19 1.74
N LYS A 32 13.65 -0.45 2.68
CA LYS A 32 15.10 -0.57 2.40
C LYS A 32 15.37 -1.84 1.60
N ALA A 33 15.22 -1.75 0.27
CA ALA A 33 15.67 -2.77 -0.65
C ALA A 33 17.19 -2.64 -0.78
N LEU A 34 17.92 -3.71 -0.48
CA LEU A 34 19.33 -3.80 -0.80
C LEU A 34 19.49 -4.18 -2.29
N PRO A 35 20.46 -3.60 -3.00
CA PRO A 35 20.75 -4.02 -4.36
C PRO A 35 21.18 -5.49 -4.38
N VAL A 36 20.67 -6.23 -5.37
CA VAL A 36 21.15 -7.57 -5.66
C VAL A 36 22.43 -7.42 -6.48
N GLU A 37 23.50 -8.05 -6.02
CA GLU A 37 24.82 -7.97 -6.65
C GLU A 37 24.75 -8.42 -8.12
N GLY A 38 25.34 -7.62 -9.03
CA GLY A 38 25.29 -7.86 -10.48
C GLY A 38 23.98 -7.47 -11.18
N TRP A 39 22.97 -6.95 -10.48
CA TRP A 39 21.68 -6.61 -11.08
C TRP A 39 21.53 -5.11 -11.37
N LYS A 40 21.62 -4.26 -10.33
CA LYS A 40 21.59 -2.80 -10.45
C LYS A 40 22.47 -2.20 -9.37
N ASP A 41 23.14 -1.11 -9.71
CA ASP A 41 23.84 -0.29 -8.74
C ASP A 41 22.85 0.39 -7.77
N GLU A 42 23.34 0.76 -6.59
CA GLU A 42 22.53 1.34 -5.53
C GLU A 42 21.87 2.67 -5.95
N GLU A 43 22.54 3.47 -6.77
CA GLU A 43 22.05 4.75 -7.24
C GLU A 43 20.86 4.56 -8.19
N THR A 44 20.98 3.65 -9.16
CA THR A 44 19.89 3.30 -10.07
C THR A 44 18.71 2.72 -9.31
N LEU A 45 18.94 1.80 -8.36
CA LEU A 45 17.88 1.22 -7.54
C LEU A 45 17.15 2.29 -6.73
N SER A 46 17.88 3.20 -6.08
CA SER A 46 17.34 4.29 -5.28
C SER A 46 16.52 5.27 -6.12
N ARG A 47 17.00 5.59 -7.34
CA ARG A 47 16.31 6.49 -8.26
C ARG A 47 14.99 5.92 -8.77
N GLU A 48 15.00 4.66 -9.23
CA GLU A 48 13.78 3.98 -9.69
C GLU A 48 12.76 3.82 -8.57
N SER A 49 13.23 3.39 -7.40
CA SER A 49 12.48 3.31 -6.15
C SER A 49 11.75 4.63 -5.84
N SER A 50 12.48 5.75 -5.92
CA SER A 50 11.92 7.09 -5.68
C SER A 50 10.84 7.47 -6.68
N LEU A 51 10.98 7.10 -7.96
CA LEU A 51 9.96 7.37 -8.98
C LEU A 51 8.71 6.53 -8.80
N VAL A 52 8.87 5.27 -8.40
CA VAL A 52 7.76 4.39 -8.07
C VAL A 52 6.96 4.98 -6.91
N LEU A 53 7.63 5.42 -5.84
CA LEU A 53 6.96 6.10 -4.73
C LEU A 53 6.29 7.40 -5.17
N LYS A 54 6.94 8.21 -6.01
CA LYS A 54 6.39 9.48 -6.50
C LYS A 54 5.08 9.31 -7.27
N TYR A 55 5.00 8.32 -8.16
CA TYR A 55 3.86 8.18 -9.07
C TYR A 55 2.84 7.13 -8.65
N VAL A 56 3.28 6.07 -7.95
CA VAL A 56 2.45 4.92 -7.57
C VAL A 56 2.22 4.87 -6.05
N GLY A 57 3.03 5.59 -5.27
CA GLY A 57 2.89 5.67 -3.82
C GLY A 57 1.49 6.11 -3.38
N THR A 58 0.98 5.38 -2.40
CA THR A 58 -0.24 5.73 -1.69
C THR A 58 0.05 6.87 -0.73
N ASP A 59 -0.85 7.85 -0.74
CA ASP A 59 -0.88 8.87 0.29
C ASP A 59 -1.53 8.25 1.54
N ILE A 60 -0.70 7.93 2.53
CA ILE A 60 -1.17 7.26 3.74
C ILE A 60 -2.10 8.16 4.57
N GLU A 61 -1.86 9.47 4.61
CA GLU A 61 -2.68 10.42 5.38
C GLU A 61 -4.08 10.52 4.78
N ALA A 62 -4.16 10.70 3.45
CA ALA A 62 -5.43 10.71 2.72
C ALA A 62 -6.15 9.35 2.73
N SER A 63 -5.41 8.26 2.94
CA SER A 63 -5.97 6.91 3.04
C SER A 63 -6.52 6.62 4.43
N CYS A 64 -5.76 6.97 5.46
CA CYS A 64 -6.12 6.78 6.86
C CYS A 64 -7.26 7.71 7.28
N SER A 65 -7.37 8.92 6.73
CA SER A 65 -8.51 9.81 6.97
C SER A 65 -9.87 9.21 6.56
N LYS A 66 -9.88 8.25 5.62
CA LYS A 66 -11.08 7.48 5.23
C LYS A 66 -11.37 6.30 6.16
N VAL A 67 -10.38 5.85 6.92
CA VAL A 67 -10.46 4.70 7.83
C VAL A 67 -10.78 5.16 9.25
N ILE A 68 -10.29 6.33 9.66
CA ILE A 68 -10.58 6.94 10.96
C ILE A 68 -12.07 7.27 11.00
N PRO A 69 -12.88 6.52 11.76
CA PRO A 69 -14.30 6.73 11.82
C PRO A 69 -14.59 7.70 12.97
N TYR A 70 -14.81 8.98 12.66
CA TYR A 70 -15.72 9.78 13.48
C TYR A 70 -17.20 9.38 13.26
N VAL A 71 -17.45 8.44 12.33
CA VAL A 71 -18.76 7.86 12.09
C VAL A 71 -18.57 6.36 11.92
N LEU A 72 -18.99 5.59 12.92
CA LEU A 72 -19.16 4.14 12.82
C LEU A 72 -20.02 3.86 11.57
N PRO A 73 -19.49 3.24 10.50
CA PRO A 73 -20.32 2.86 9.38
C PRO A 73 -21.40 1.87 9.86
N PRO A 74 -22.63 1.90 9.31
CA PRO A 74 -23.70 0.98 9.73
C PRO A 74 -23.17 -0.45 9.69
N CYS A 75 -23.16 -1.07 10.87
CA CYS A 75 -22.49 -2.32 11.18
C CYS A 75 -23.13 -3.49 10.40
N LYS A 76 -22.73 -3.70 9.15
CA LYS A 76 -23.10 -4.91 8.40
C LYS A 76 -22.48 -6.15 9.04
N LYS A 77 -23.13 -7.31 8.89
CA LYS A 77 -22.78 -8.61 9.51
C LYS A 77 -21.39 -9.18 9.12
N SER A 78 -20.68 -8.59 8.16
CA SER A 78 -19.34 -8.98 7.74
C SER A 78 -18.38 -7.79 7.79
N GLY A 79 -17.12 -8.04 8.20
CA GLY A 79 -16.05 -7.05 8.14
C GLY A 79 -15.89 -6.49 6.73
N LYS A 80 -15.58 -5.19 6.61
CA LYS A 80 -15.36 -4.55 5.31
C LYS A 80 -13.86 -4.49 5.02
N SER A 81 -13.50 -4.80 3.78
CA SER A 81 -12.16 -4.54 3.25
C SER A 81 -12.09 -3.13 2.69
N PHE A 82 -11.16 -2.33 3.18
CA PHE A 82 -10.94 -0.95 2.73
C PHE A 82 -9.60 -0.86 2.01
N ARG A 83 -9.59 -0.17 0.86
CA ARG A 83 -8.35 0.12 0.12
C ARG A 83 -8.03 1.60 0.29
N GLY A 84 -6.83 1.88 0.78
CA GLY A 84 -6.32 3.26 0.89
C GLY A 84 -5.99 3.87 -0.47
N PHE A 85 -5.71 3.03 -1.46
CA PHE A 85 -5.26 3.46 -2.78
C PHE A 85 -6.38 3.39 -3.82
N SER A 86 -6.32 4.31 -4.79
CA SER A 86 -7.18 4.29 -5.98
C SER A 86 -6.54 3.46 -7.08
N ILE A 87 -7.27 2.48 -7.61
CA ILE A 87 -6.83 1.69 -8.78
C ILE A 87 -6.59 2.61 -9.98
N LYS A 88 -7.43 3.63 -10.19
CA LYS A 88 -7.24 4.63 -11.25
C LYS A 88 -5.93 5.40 -11.08
N LYS A 89 -5.62 5.83 -9.85
CA LYS A 89 -4.35 6.50 -9.52
C LYS A 89 -3.18 5.58 -9.85
N MET A 90 -3.24 4.32 -9.41
CA MET A 90 -2.22 3.31 -9.66
C MET A 90 -1.95 3.13 -11.16
N ILE A 91 -3.00 2.91 -11.97
CA ILE A 91 -2.87 2.78 -13.44
C ILE A 91 -2.23 4.03 -14.05
N SER A 92 -2.71 5.23 -13.68
CA SER A 92 -2.16 6.49 -14.18
C SER A 92 -0.71 6.72 -13.73
N GLY A 93 -0.37 6.28 -12.53
CA GLY A 93 0.97 6.34 -11.95
C GLY A 93 1.95 5.48 -12.71
N PHE A 94 1.58 4.23 -13.00
CA PHE A 94 2.40 3.33 -13.83
C PHE A 94 2.61 3.85 -15.25
N LYS A 95 1.60 4.50 -15.86
CA LYS A 95 1.77 5.16 -17.16
C LYS A 95 2.82 6.27 -17.10
N LYS A 96 2.84 7.09 -16.04
CA LYS A 96 3.84 8.16 -15.84
C LYS A 96 5.22 7.58 -15.55
N LEU A 97 5.29 6.57 -14.68
CA LEU A 97 6.53 5.86 -14.38
C LEU A 97 7.17 5.30 -15.64
N ARG A 98 6.38 4.63 -16.50
CA ARG A 98 6.88 4.06 -17.77
C ARG A 98 7.50 5.13 -18.68
N LYS A 99 6.87 6.30 -18.80
CA LYS A 99 7.41 7.41 -19.59
C LYS A 99 8.74 7.93 -19.04
N GLU A 100 8.85 8.09 -17.73
CA GLU A 100 10.09 8.55 -17.10
C GLU A 100 11.20 7.50 -17.17
N MET A 101 10.85 6.21 -17.08
CA MET A 101 11.79 5.11 -17.32
C MET A 101 12.36 5.12 -18.74
N GLN A 102 11.51 5.28 -19.75
CA GLN A 102 11.94 5.36 -21.15
C GLN A 102 12.93 6.51 -21.39
N LYS A 103 12.62 7.72 -20.87
CA LYS A 103 13.54 8.86 -20.97
C LYS A 103 14.90 8.61 -20.31
N MET A 104 14.92 7.86 -19.20
CA MET A 104 16.18 7.54 -18.52
C MET A 104 17.02 6.51 -19.27
N GLU A 105 16.40 5.62 -20.05
CA GLU A 105 17.10 4.69 -20.95
C GLU A 105 17.65 5.45 -22.16
N GLU A 106 16.84 6.33 -22.76
CA GLU A 106 17.26 7.19 -23.87
C GLU A 106 18.44 8.11 -23.49
N ASN A 107 18.44 8.70 -22.30
CA ASN A 107 19.55 9.54 -21.81
C ASN A 107 20.80 8.76 -21.37
N LYS A 108 20.73 7.43 -21.26
CA LYS A 108 21.90 6.57 -20.98
C LYS A 108 22.62 6.12 -22.26
N THR A 109 22.01 6.35 -23.43
CA THR A 109 22.51 5.97 -24.75
C THR A 109 23.18 7.18 -25.41
#